data_AF-A0A1D7XM97-F1
#
_entry.id   AF-A0A1D7XM97-F1
#
_cell.length_a   1.000
_cell.length_b   1.000
_cell.length_c   1.000
_cell.angle_alpha   90.00
_cell.angle_beta   90.00
_cell.angle_gamma   90.00
#
_symmetry.space_group_name_H-M   'P 1'
#
loop_
_entity.id
_entity.type
_entity.pdbx_description
1 polymer ?
#
loop_
_entity_poly.entity_id
_entity_poly.type
_entity_poly.pdbx_seq_one_letter_code
_entity_poly.pdbx_strand_id
1 'polypeptide(L)'
;MELTKKERLFLYNQYEILKHLNPEEKEDYEKNQEIVYNGFKHNYNNLIEHFGEETPEEVSEFVYDVLQMYRCINDSYYSLCDEEKEEYNKLNTTFEGFDGNEEPQYYWYACFLLQKLKIYEESYKDGKIDTNSHWNKIDRYTGMISRWKEVRTGKYDKLSLENIRYIVSRY
;
A
#
# COMPACT_ATOMS: atom_id res chain seq x y z
N MET A 1 -11.75 12.23 -19.59
CA MET A 1 -10.41 12.70 -20.01
C MET A 1 -10.54 13.65 -21.22
N GLU A 2 -9.71 14.69 -21.31
CA GLU A 2 -9.59 15.54 -22.50
C GLU A 2 -8.17 15.44 -23.06
N LEU A 3 -8.03 15.33 -24.38
CA LEU A 3 -6.73 15.19 -25.07
C LEU A 3 -6.58 16.26 -26.15
N THR A 4 -5.46 16.96 -26.12
CA THR A 4 -5.02 17.85 -27.19
C THR A 4 -4.61 17.05 -28.44
N LYS A 5 -4.57 17.71 -29.61
CA LYS A 5 -4.07 17.08 -30.86
C LYS A 5 -2.62 16.58 -30.71
N LYS A 6 -1.80 17.27 -29.91
CA LYS A 6 -0.41 16.88 -29.62
C LYS A 6 -0.35 15.59 -28.80
N GLU A 7 -1.15 15.46 -27.75
CA GLU A 7 -1.21 14.23 -26.94
C GLU A 7 -1.74 13.04 -27.74
N ARG A 8 -2.77 13.27 -28.58
CA ARG A 8 -3.28 12.24 -29.50
C ARG A 8 -2.21 11.76 -30.48
N LEU A 9 -1.38 12.66 -31.02
CA LEU A 9 -0.26 12.30 -31.87
C LEU A 9 0.77 11.45 -31.12
N PHE A 10 1.09 11.79 -29.86
CA PHE A 10 1.99 11.00 -29.04
C PHE A 10 1.46 9.60 -28.75
N LEU A 11 0.18 9.48 -28.36
CA LEU A 11 -0.46 8.19 -28.13
C LEU A 11 -0.52 7.34 -29.41
N TYR A 12 -0.89 7.94 -30.54
CA TYR A 12 -0.92 7.23 -31.83
C TYR A 12 0.45 6.64 -32.18
N ASN A 13 1.52 7.43 -32.01
CA ASN A 13 2.88 6.98 -32.25
C ASN A 13 3.35 5.91 -31.26
N GLN A 14 2.95 6.00 -29.98
CA GLN A 14 3.25 4.97 -28.98
C GLN A 14 2.58 3.64 -29.31
N TYR A 15 1.29 3.65 -29.66
CA TYR A 15 0.60 2.44 -30.11
C TYR A 15 1.18 1.90 -31.42
N GLU A 16 1.64 2.77 -32.33
CA GLU A 16 2.34 2.32 -33.55
C GLU A 16 3.59 1.51 -33.19
N ILE A 17 4.41 2.02 -32.28
CA ILE A 17 5.61 1.33 -31.80
C ILE A 17 5.25 0.02 -31.10
N LEU A 18 4.24 0.03 -30.21
CA LEU A 18 3.83 -1.15 -29.44
C LEU A 18 3.33 -2.30 -30.32
N LYS A 19 2.64 -2.02 -31.43
CA LYS A 19 2.25 -3.05 -32.42
C LYS A 19 3.43 -3.83 -32.99
N HIS A 20 4.57 -3.16 -33.18
CA HIS A 20 5.78 -3.80 -33.70
C HIS A 20 6.57 -4.52 -32.60
N LEU A 21 6.50 -4.04 -31.34
CA LEU A 21 7.19 -4.64 -30.21
C LEU A 21 6.44 -5.82 -29.58
N ASN A 22 5.11 -5.79 -29.59
CA ASN A 22 4.24 -6.83 -29.04
C ASN A 22 3.09 -7.16 -30.01
N PRO A 23 3.36 -7.94 -31.08
CA PRO A 23 2.36 -8.24 -32.10
C PRO A 23 1.15 -9.06 -31.59
N GLU A 24 1.26 -9.71 -30.43
CA GLU A 24 0.17 -10.48 -29.83
C GLU A 24 -1.01 -9.59 -29.42
N GLU A 25 -0.73 -8.35 -28.99
CA GLU A 25 -1.72 -7.35 -28.57
C GLU A 25 -2.04 -6.33 -29.69
N LYS A 26 -1.64 -6.64 -30.94
CA LYS A 26 -1.73 -5.70 -32.07
C LYS A 26 -3.14 -5.16 -32.29
N GLU A 27 -4.15 -6.01 -32.17
CA GLU A 27 -5.55 -5.63 -32.39
C GLU A 27 -5.99 -4.53 -31.42
N ASP A 28 -5.60 -4.62 -30.15
CA ASP A 28 -5.98 -3.65 -29.13
C ASP A 28 -5.24 -2.31 -29.31
N TYR A 29 -3.98 -2.35 -29.75
CA TYR A 29 -3.27 -1.13 -30.14
C TYR A 29 -3.90 -0.46 -31.37
N GLU A 30 -4.37 -1.22 -32.38
CA GLU A 30 -5.05 -0.67 -33.55
C GLU A 30 -6.40 -0.02 -33.17
N LYS A 31 -7.18 -0.65 -32.29
CA LYS A 31 -8.40 -0.05 -31.72
C LYS A 31 -8.09 1.28 -31.01
N ASN A 32 -7.06 1.29 -30.17
CA ASN A 32 -6.66 2.49 -29.43
C ASN A 32 -6.14 3.61 -30.36
N GLN A 33 -5.41 3.25 -31.43
CA GLN A 33 -5.01 4.19 -32.48
C GLN A 33 -6.21 4.83 -33.17
N GLU A 34 -7.25 4.06 -33.47
CA GLU A 34 -8.44 4.59 -34.13
C GLU A 34 -9.17 5.61 -33.25
N ILE A 35 -9.27 5.34 -31.94
CA ILE A 35 -9.83 6.25 -30.93
C ILE A 35 -9.09 7.59 -30.95
N VAL A 36 -7.75 7.58 -30.86
CA VAL A 36 -6.95 8.81 -30.79
C VAL A 36 -6.78 9.47 -32.16
N TYR A 37 -6.80 8.73 -33.28
CA TYR A 37 -6.68 9.28 -34.63
C TYR A 37 -7.94 10.04 -35.04
N ASN A 38 -9.12 9.46 -34.84
CA ASN A 38 -10.40 10.10 -35.18
C ASN A 38 -10.88 11.08 -34.10
N GLY A 39 -10.43 10.89 -32.87
CA GLY A 39 -10.79 11.76 -31.76
C GLY A 39 -12.14 11.42 -31.17
N PHE A 40 -12.41 10.13 -31.01
CA PHE A 40 -13.63 9.61 -30.38
C PHE A 40 -13.59 9.90 -28.88
N LYS A 41 -13.91 11.15 -28.52
CA LYS A 41 -13.83 11.66 -27.14
C LYS A 41 -14.59 10.79 -26.13
N HIS A 42 -15.73 10.23 -26.54
CA HIS A 42 -16.52 9.33 -25.70
C HIS A 42 -15.73 8.10 -25.23
N ASN A 43 -14.78 7.63 -26.05
CA ASN A 43 -13.97 6.44 -25.81
C ASN A 43 -12.63 6.75 -25.15
N TYR A 44 -12.31 8.01 -24.85
CA TYR A 44 -11.02 8.34 -24.23
C TYR A 44 -10.85 7.66 -22.87
N ASN A 45 -11.91 7.55 -22.07
CA ASN A 45 -11.82 6.87 -20.78
C ASN A 45 -11.51 5.37 -20.91
N ASN A 46 -11.85 4.72 -22.03
CA ASN A 46 -11.52 3.32 -22.27
C ASN A 46 -10.00 3.09 -22.32
N LEU A 47 -9.23 4.10 -22.74
CA LEU A 47 -7.76 4.02 -22.80
C LEU A 47 -7.11 3.86 -21.41
N ILE A 48 -7.84 4.20 -20.35
CA ILE A 48 -7.36 4.20 -18.96
C ILE A 48 -8.27 3.37 -18.04
N GLU A 49 -9.19 2.55 -18.58
CA GLU A 49 -10.15 1.77 -17.79
C GLU A 49 -9.46 0.78 -16.83
N HIS A 50 -8.26 0.32 -17.19
CA HIS A 50 -7.44 -0.59 -16.39
C HIS A 50 -6.55 0.14 -15.37
N PHE A 51 -6.54 1.48 -15.36
CA PHE A 51 -5.80 2.23 -14.35
C PHE A 51 -6.56 2.16 -13.02
N GLY A 52 -5.82 1.95 -11.93
CA GLY A 52 -6.39 2.14 -10.59
C GLY A 52 -6.69 3.61 -10.34
N GLU A 53 -7.61 3.87 -9.41
CA GLU A 53 -7.84 5.21 -8.88
C GLU A 53 -6.58 5.75 -8.21
N GLU A 54 -6.41 7.08 -8.22
CA GLU A 54 -5.32 7.72 -7.50
C GLU A 54 -5.46 7.43 -6.00
N THR A 55 -4.37 6.95 -5.39
CA THR A 55 -4.27 6.81 -3.94
C THR A 55 -3.95 8.17 -3.33
N PRO A 56 -4.80 8.73 -2.44
CA PRO A 56 -4.50 9.98 -1.76
C PRO A 56 -3.20 9.92 -0.96
N GLU A 57 -2.52 11.06 -0.81
CA GLU A 57 -1.28 11.13 -0.04
C GLU A 57 -1.50 10.71 1.41
N GLU A 58 -2.64 11.05 2.00
CA GLU A 58 -2.99 10.72 3.38
C GLU A 58 -3.11 9.20 3.60
N VAL A 59 -3.58 8.45 2.59
CA VAL A 59 -3.59 6.98 2.63
C VAL A 59 -2.17 6.45 2.68
N SER A 60 -1.29 7.01 1.85
CA SER A 60 0.11 6.61 1.79
C SER A 60 0.83 6.90 3.11
N GLU A 61 0.65 8.09 3.66
CA GLU A 61 1.19 8.49 4.97
C GLU A 61 0.68 7.59 6.09
N PHE A 62 -0.62 7.29 6.10
CA PHE A 62 -1.23 6.42 7.10
C PHE A 62 -0.63 5.00 7.06
N VAL A 63 -0.53 4.40 5.88
CA VAL A 63 0.08 3.06 5.73
C VAL A 63 1.54 3.08 6.20
N TYR A 64 2.30 4.12 5.85
CA TYR A 64 3.67 4.29 6.36
C TYR A 64 3.74 4.38 7.88
N ASP A 65 2.87 5.20 8.49
CA ASP A 65 2.79 5.33 9.94
C ASP A 65 2.45 3.99 10.60
N VAL A 66 1.52 3.21 10.04
CA VAL A 66 1.15 1.87 10.53
C VAL A 66 2.33 0.92 10.48
N LEU A 67 2.99 0.80 9.33
CA LEU A 67 4.14 -0.10 9.17
C LEU A 67 5.31 0.31 10.07
N GLN A 68 5.56 1.62 10.20
CA GLN A 68 6.59 2.14 11.08
C GLN A 68 6.30 1.87 12.56
N MET A 69 5.05 2.04 13.00
CA MET A 69 4.62 1.70 14.36
C MET A 69 4.87 0.22 14.65
N TYR A 70 4.46 -0.68 13.76
CA TYR A 70 4.67 -2.12 13.91
C TYR A 70 6.16 -2.49 13.96
N ARG A 71 6.98 -1.84 13.11
CA ARG A 71 8.43 -1.98 13.19
C ARG A 71 8.97 -1.56 14.56
N CYS A 72 8.58 -0.39 15.08
CA CYS A 72 9.01 0.06 16.40
C CYS A 72 8.61 -0.92 17.50
N ILE A 73 7.38 -1.45 17.46
CA ILE A 73 6.89 -2.46 18.40
C ILE A 73 7.78 -3.72 18.34
N ASN A 74 8.00 -4.26 17.13
CA ASN A 74 8.80 -5.48 16.93
C ASN A 74 10.27 -5.30 17.30
N ASP A 75 10.87 -4.18 16.89
CA ASP A 75 12.26 -3.84 17.19
C ASP A 75 12.49 -3.66 18.70
N SER A 76 11.46 -3.27 19.45
CA SER A 76 11.53 -3.08 20.90
C SER A 76 11.65 -4.39 21.68
N TYR A 77 11.20 -5.51 21.12
CA TYR A 77 11.33 -6.85 21.71
C TYR A 77 12.77 -7.18 22.14
N TYR A 78 13.75 -6.77 21.34
CA TYR A 78 15.17 -7.04 21.59
C TYR A 78 15.74 -6.25 22.78
N SER A 79 15.03 -5.23 23.26
CA SER A 79 15.43 -4.42 24.42
C SER A 79 14.73 -4.83 25.72
N LEU A 80 13.79 -5.78 25.67
CA LEU A 80 13.04 -6.28 26.82
C LEU A 80 13.84 -7.33 27.61
N CYS A 81 13.60 -7.42 28.92
CA CYS A 81 14.10 -8.55 29.72
C CYS A 81 13.30 -9.83 29.44
N ASP A 82 13.76 -10.98 29.94
CA ASP A 82 13.15 -12.26 29.56
C ASP A 82 11.72 -12.41 30.08
N GLU A 83 11.42 -11.89 31.28
CA GLU A 83 10.07 -11.84 31.83
C GLU A 83 9.14 -10.95 30.97
N GLU A 84 9.65 -9.80 30.49
CA GLU A 84 8.90 -8.89 29.63
C GLU A 84 8.65 -9.48 28.24
N LYS A 85 9.59 -10.27 27.70
CA LYS A 85 9.41 -10.96 26.42
C LYS A 85 8.32 -12.01 26.47
N GLU A 86 8.20 -12.76 27.57
CA GLU A 86 7.09 -13.71 27.76
C GLU A 86 5.74 -13.01 27.70
N GLU A 87 5.64 -11.83 28.31
CA GLU A 87 4.44 -11.01 28.28
C GLU A 87 4.20 -10.39 26.89
N TYR A 88 5.24 -9.92 26.22
CA TYR A 88 5.16 -9.41 24.84
C TYR A 88 4.58 -10.46 23.88
N ASN A 89 5.02 -11.72 23.99
CA ASN A 89 4.59 -12.80 23.10
C ASN A 89 3.09 -13.14 23.23
N LYS A 90 2.41 -12.67 24.28
CA LYS A 90 0.96 -12.81 24.46
C LYS A 90 0.17 -11.70 23.75
N LEU A 91 0.84 -10.64 23.30
CA LEU A 91 0.24 -9.49 22.63
C LEU A 91 0.12 -9.72 21.13
N ASN A 92 -0.89 -9.10 20.51
CA ASN A 92 -1.01 -9.08 19.05
C ASN A 92 -0.16 -7.93 18.49
N THR A 93 1.11 -8.22 18.22
CA THR A 93 2.13 -7.28 17.74
C THR A 93 2.49 -7.47 16.27
N THR A 94 1.74 -8.31 15.55
CA THR A 94 1.96 -8.56 14.11
C THR A 94 1.03 -7.67 13.28
N PHE A 95 1.54 -7.12 12.18
CA PHE A 95 0.71 -6.45 11.17
C PHE A 95 -0.14 -7.50 10.45
N GLU A 96 -1.45 -7.25 10.38
CA GLU A 96 -2.43 -8.21 9.85
C GLU A 96 -2.87 -7.85 8.42
N GLY A 97 -2.33 -6.78 7.82
CA GLY A 97 -2.74 -6.32 6.51
C GLY A 97 -3.94 -5.35 6.52
N PHE A 98 -4.52 -5.14 5.35
CA PHE A 98 -5.76 -4.38 5.13
C PHE A 98 -6.75 -5.25 4.37
N ASP A 99 -8.04 -4.94 4.40
CA ASP A 99 -9.02 -5.68 3.61
C ASP A 99 -8.85 -5.36 2.11
N GLY A 100 -8.57 -6.38 1.29
CA GLY A 100 -8.39 -6.19 -0.15
C GLY A 100 -9.66 -5.77 -0.90
N ASN A 101 -10.85 -6.02 -0.34
CA ASN A 101 -12.13 -5.69 -0.95
C ASN A 101 -12.67 -4.34 -0.47
N GLU A 102 -12.61 -4.09 0.84
CA GLU A 102 -13.22 -2.91 1.47
C GLU A 102 -12.21 -1.78 1.74
N GLU A 103 -10.90 -2.08 1.78
CA GLU A 103 -9.80 -1.11 1.98
C GLU A 103 -8.75 -1.17 0.84
N PRO A 104 -9.15 -1.22 -0.45
CA PRO A 104 -8.28 -1.63 -1.54
C PRO A 104 -7.06 -0.71 -1.73
N GLN A 105 -7.21 0.61 -1.55
CA GLN A 105 -6.09 1.55 -1.69
C GLN A 105 -5.01 1.33 -0.63
N TYR A 106 -5.41 1.08 0.62
CA TYR A 106 -4.50 0.78 1.72
C TYR A 106 -3.81 -0.57 1.51
N TYR A 107 -4.58 -1.58 1.09
CA TYR A 107 -4.09 -2.90 0.76
C TYR A 107 -3.04 -2.85 -0.36
N TRP A 108 -3.36 -2.26 -1.51
CA TRP A 108 -2.44 -2.22 -2.64
C TRP A 108 -1.19 -1.42 -2.36
N TYR A 109 -1.30 -0.32 -1.59
CA TYR A 109 -0.13 0.44 -1.18
C TYR A 109 0.75 -0.32 -0.19
N ALA A 110 0.17 -1.02 0.79
CA ALA A 110 0.93 -1.90 1.68
C ALA A 110 1.63 -3.03 0.90
N CYS A 111 0.94 -3.66 -0.06
CA CYS A 111 1.53 -4.65 -0.97
C CYS A 111 2.71 -4.07 -1.76
N PHE A 112 2.56 -2.85 -2.27
CA PHE A 112 3.64 -2.17 -3.00
C PHE A 112 4.88 -1.97 -2.11
N LEU A 113 4.71 -1.45 -0.89
CA LEU A 113 5.82 -1.25 0.05
C LEU A 113 6.49 -2.58 0.46
N LEU A 114 5.70 -3.56 0.88
CA LEU A 114 6.19 -4.79 1.49
C LEU A 114 6.70 -5.80 0.45
N GLN A 115 5.97 -5.98 -0.65
CA GLN A 115 6.25 -7.06 -1.61
C GLN A 115 7.05 -6.57 -2.82
N LYS A 116 6.78 -5.34 -3.30
CA LYS A 116 7.49 -4.79 -4.47
C LYS A 116 8.75 -4.05 -4.09
N LEU A 117 8.69 -3.14 -3.11
CA LEU A 117 9.85 -2.38 -2.65
C LEU A 117 10.66 -3.10 -1.56
N LYS A 118 10.09 -4.14 -0.92
CA LYS A 118 10.72 -4.89 0.18
C LYS A 118 11.16 -4.00 1.36
N ILE A 119 10.42 -2.93 1.59
CA ILE A 119 10.61 -2.08 2.77
C ILE A 119 9.94 -2.80 3.94
N TYR A 120 10.58 -2.79 5.12
CA TYR A 120 10.10 -3.48 6.33
C TYR A 120 10.18 -5.01 6.26
N GLU A 121 10.87 -5.62 5.28
CA GLU A 121 11.05 -7.09 5.18
C GLU A 121 11.63 -7.69 6.48
N GLU A 122 12.46 -6.93 7.20
CA GLU A 122 13.01 -7.32 8.50
C GLU A 122 11.98 -7.51 9.61
N SER A 123 10.82 -6.86 9.49
CA SER A 123 9.77 -6.86 10.51
C SER A 123 8.80 -8.05 10.39
N TYR A 124 8.98 -8.91 9.39
CA TYR A 124 8.02 -9.98 9.06
C TYR A 124 8.69 -11.31 8.72
N LYS A 125 8.22 -12.39 9.37
CA LYS A 125 8.79 -13.74 9.23
C LYS A 125 8.70 -14.25 7.79
N ASP A 126 9.82 -14.77 7.28
CA ASP A 126 9.95 -15.54 6.04
C ASP A 126 9.43 -14.90 4.74
N GLY A 127 9.28 -13.57 4.71
CA GLY A 127 8.92 -12.82 3.51
C GLY A 127 7.51 -13.09 2.98
N LYS A 128 6.64 -13.75 3.76
CA LYS A 128 5.25 -14.06 3.38
C LYS A 128 4.29 -13.44 4.39
N ILE A 129 3.91 -12.18 4.13
CA ILE A 129 2.79 -11.54 4.81
C ILE A 129 1.58 -11.75 3.92
N ASP A 130 0.56 -12.44 4.43
CA ASP A 130 -0.77 -12.28 3.88
C ASP A 130 -1.25 -10.88 4.25
N THR A 131 -1.10 -9.95 3.30
CA THR A 131 -1.49 -8.55 3.48
C THR A 131 -3.01 -8.38 3.37
N ASN A 132 -3.76 -9.44 3.02
CA ASN A 132 -5.21 -9.38 2.99
C ASN A 132 -5.77 -9.81 4.33
N SER A 133 -6.21 -8.83 5.11
CA SER A 133 -6.70 -9.09 6.46
C SER A 133 -8.09 -9.74 6.49
N HIS A 134 -8.83 -9.70 5.38
CA HIS A 134 -10.24 -10.09 5.26
C HIS A 134 -11.21 -9.40 6.24
N TRP A 135 -10.76 -8.34 6.92
CA TRP A 135 -11.54 -7.57 7.90
C TRP A 135 -11.01 -6.14 8.01
N ASN A 136 -11.88 -5.13 7.94
CA ASN A 136 -11.49 -3.73 8.06
C ASN A 136 -10.58 -3.45 9.27
N LYS A 137 -9.42 -2.84 9.03
CA LYS A 137 -8.41 -2.53 10.05
C LYS A 137 -8.21 -1.04 10.28
N ILE A 138 -8.69 -0.16 9.39
CA ILE A 138 -8.43 1.28 9.46
C ILE A 138 -8.77 1.85 10.84
N ASP A 139 -9.94 1.56 11.40
CA ASP A 139 -10.35 2.08 12.72
C ASP A 139 -9.42 1.62 13.85
N ARG A 140 -9.04 0.33 13.82
CA ARG A 140 -8.11 -0.23 14.80
C ARG A 140 -6.75 0.45 14.69
N TYR A 141 -6.20 0.53 13.49
CA TYR A 141 -4.89 1.14 13.25
C TYR A 141 -4.89 2.63 13.56
N THR A 142 -5.98 3.35 13.30
CA THR A 142 -6.16 4.75 13.71
C THR A 142 -6.02 4.90 15.22
N GLY A 143 -6.72 4.06 16.00
CA GLY A 143 -6.60 4.08 17.46
C GLY A 143 -5.20 3.69 17.96
N MET A 144 -4.55 2.72 17.32
CA MET A 144 -3.16 2.34 17.65
C MET A 144 -2.18 3.49 17.36
N ILE A 145 -2.33 4.16 16.21
CA ILE A 145 -1.48 5.29 15.81
C ILE A 145 -1.64 6.48 16.75
N SER A 146 -2.86 6.80 17.20
CA SER A 146 -3.08 7.86 18.20
C SER A 146 -2.27 7.58 19.46
N ARG A 147 -2.40 6.37 20.01
CA ARG A 147 -1.70 5.95 21.23
C ARG A 147 -0.19 5.88 21.05
N TRP A 148 0.27 5.43 19.88
CA TRP A 148 1.70 5.45 19.54
C TRP A 148 2.24 6.88 19.47
N LYS A 149 1.48 7.82 18.90
CA LYS A 149 1.85 9.25 18.84
C LYS A 149 1.93 9.89 20.24
N GLU A 150 1.15 9.42 21.21
CA GLU A 150 1.20 9.91 22.60
C GLU A 150 2.44 9.45 23.37
N VAL A 151 2.93 8.23 23.11
CA VAL A 151 4.02 7.63 23.90
C VAL A 151 5.39 7.66 23.22
N ARG A 152 5.47 7.94 21.92
CA ARG A 152 6.73 8.05 21.19
C ARG A 152 7.39 9.41 21.39
N THR A 153 8.71 9.45 21.46
CA THR A 153 9.54 10.67 21.46
C THR A 153 10.17 10.96 20.09
N GLY A 154 10.02 10.05 19.13
CA GLY A 154 10.62 10.01 17.80
C GLY A 154 9.99 8.92 16.92
N LYS A 155 10.45 8.81 15.67
CA LYS A 155 9.89 7.86 14.68
C LYS A 155 10.49 6.45 14.79
N TYR A 156 11.60 6.29 15.53
CA TYR A 156 12.40 5.06 15.60
C TYR A 156 12.69 4.60 17.03
N ASP A 157 11.89 5.03 18.00
CA ASP A 157 12.22 4.77 19.40
C ASP A 157 11.99 3.33 19.80
N LYS A 158 12.71 2.92 20.85
CA LYS A 158 12.43 1.71 21.60
C LYS A 158 11.32 2.00 22.60
N LEU A 159 10.29 1.16 22.59
CA LEU A 159 9.12 1.23 23.46
C LEU A 159 9.29 0.29 24.65
N SER A 160 8.82 0.71 25.82
CA SER A 160 8.67 -0.19 26.97
C SER A 160 7.51 -1.18 26.74
N LEU A 161 7.50 -2.29 27.47
CA LEU A 161 6.38 -3.24 27.42
C LEU A 161 5.04 -2.58 27.77
N GLU A 162 5.02 -1.64 28.73
CA GLU A 162 3.84 -0.89 29.12
C GLU A 162 3.30 -0.04 27.95
N ASN A 163 4.17 0.67 27.25
CA ASN A 163 3.79 1.45 26.07
C ASN A 163 3.27 0.54 24.94
N ILE A 164 3.90 -0.61 24.72
CA ILE A 164 3.46 -1.57 23.71
C ILE A 164 2.04 -2.08 24.05
N ARG A 165 1.80 -2.49 25.30
CA ARG A 165 0.47 -2.91 25.78
C ARG A 165 -0.56 -1.80 25.60
N TYR A 166 -0.19 -0.57 25.94
CA TYR A 166 -1.05 0.59 25.75
C TYR A 166 -1.41 0.79 24.29
N ILE A 167 -0.46 0.65 23.35
CA ILE A 167 -0.69 0.81 21.91
C ILE A 167 -1.56 -0.32 21.33
N VAL A 168 -1.39 -1.57 21.76
CA VAL A 168 -2.11 -2.71 21.17
C VAL A 168 -3.45 -3.03 21.85
N SER A 169 -3.77 -2.38 22.98
CA SER A 169 -5.00 -2.66 23.72
C SER A 169 -6.24 -2.43 22.83
N ARG A 170 -7.27 -3.25 23.04
CA ARG A 170 -8.59 -3.02 22.47
C ARG A 170 -9.40 -2.27 23.52
N TYR A 171 -10.06 -1.17 23.12
CA TYR A 171 -11.00 -0.45 23.98
C TYR A 171 -12.08 -1.40 24.50
#